data_AF-A0A3A4WJN6-F1
#
_entry.id   AF-A0A3A4WJN6-F1
#
_cell.length_a   1.000
_cell.length_b   1.000
_cell.length_c   1.000
_cell.angle_alpha   90.00
_cell.angle_beta   90.00
_cell.angle_gamma   90.00
#
_symmetry.space_group_name_H-M   'P 1'
#
loop_
_entity.id
_entity.type
_entity.pdbx_description
1 polymer ?
#
loop_
_entity_poly.entity_id
_entity_poly.type
_entity_poly.pdbx_seq_one_letter_code
_entity_poly.pdbx_strand_id
1 'polypeptide(L)' 'MSSLKEQIRDIEKEEIIRALRECDWVMARAARKLGITERMIGYKIKKYGIRREGESRGGFRTRPSM' A
#
# COMPACT_ATOMS: atom_id res chain seq x y z
N MET A 1 22.07 4.03 -14.87
CA MET A 1 21.39 2.72 -14.76
C MET A 1 20.84 2.63 -13.35
N SER A 2 19.52 2.53 -13.18
CA SER A 2 18.90 2.24 -11.88
C SER A 2 19.32 0.85 -11.41
N SER A 3 19.52 0.68 -10.11
CA SER A 3 19.88 -0.61 -9.52
C SER A 3 18.75 -1.61 -9.68
N LEU A 4 19.07 -2.92 -9.77
CA LEU A 4 18.08 -4.00 -9.71
C LEU A 4 17.15 -3.85 -8.49
N LYS A 5 17.68 -3.34 -7.37
CA LYS A 5 16.91 -3.08 -6.15
C LYS A 5 15.86 -1.99 -6.31
N GLU A 6 16.10 -1.00 -7.18
CA GLU A 6 15.13 0.04 -7.51
C GLU A 6 14.06 -0.50 -8.44
N GLN A 7 14.44 -1.25 -9.47
CA GLN A 7 13.48 -1.87 -10.40
C GLN A 7 12.50 -2.80 -9.68
N ILE A 8 13.00 -3.66 -8.77
CA ILE A 8 12.15 -4.53 -7.95
C ILE A 8 11.20 -3.70 -7.08
N ARG A 9 11.66 -2.58 -6.54
CA ARG A 9 10.83 -1.70 -5.70
C ARG A 9 9.68 -1.10 -6.51
N ASP A 10 9.96 -0.66 -7.73
CA ASP A 10 8.97 0.00 -8.58
C ASP A 10 7.91 -1.01 -9.03
N ILE A 11 8.33 -2.20 -9.50
CA ILE A 11 7.42 -3.29 -9.85
C ILE A 11 6.56 -3.69 -8.64
N GLU A 12 7.18 -3.88 -7.46
CA GLU A 12 6.43 -4.23 -6.24
C GLU A 12 5.40 -3.15 -5.87
N LYS A 13 5.77 -1.88 -5.99
CA LYS A 13 4.88 -0.75 -5.70
C LYS A 13 3.70 -0.70 -6.68
N GLU A 14 3.95 -0.88 -7.97
CA GLU A 14 2.94 -0.87 -9.01
C GLU A 14 1.92 -2.00 -8.83
N GLU A 15 2.39 -3.22 -8.53
CA GLU A 15 1.52 -4.37 -8.30
C GLU A 15 0.65 -4.20 -7.04
N ILE A 16 1.18 -3.59 -5.97
CA ILE A 16 0.38 -3.25 -4.79
C ILE A 16 -0.70 -2.23 -5.13
N ILE A 17 -0.38 -1.18 -5.88
CA ILE A 17 -1.35 -0.15 -6.29
C ILE A 17 -2.44 -0.78 -7.17
N ARG A 18 -2.06 -1.65 -8.12
CA ARG A 18 -2.98 -2.37 -8.99
C ARG A 18 -3.94 -3.24 -8.19
N ALA A 19 -3.42 -4.07 -7.30
CA ALA A 19 -4.24 -4.95 -6.46
C ALA A 19 -5.18 -4.14 -5.55
N LEU A 20 -4.73 -3.01 -5.00
CA LEU A 20 -5.58 -2.11 -4.23
C LEU A 20 -6.69 -1.51 -5.08
N ARG A 21 -6.40 -1.01 -6.28
CA ARG A 21 -7.41 -0.44 -7.20
C ARG A 21 -8.47 -1.48 -7.60
N GLU A 22 -8.04 -2.69 -7.94
CA GLU A 22 -8.96 -3.79 -8.32
C GLU A 22 -9.80 -4.32 -7.16
N CYS A 23 -9.38 -4.04 -5.92
CA CYS A 23 -10.05 -4.49 -4.70
C CYS A 23 -10.75 -3.35 -3.95
N ASP A 24 -11.07 -2.23 -4.62
CA ASP A 24 -11.72 -1.04 -4.03
C ASP A 24 -10.97 -0.47 -2.81
N TRP A 25 -9.64 -0.58 -2.81
CA TRP A 25 -8.74 -0.18 -1.73
C TRP A 25 -8.91 -0.97 -0.42
N VAL A 26 -9.55 -2.15 -0.46
CA VAL A 26 -9.65 -3.05 0.68
C VAL A 26 -8.35 -3.85 0.84
N MET A 27 -7.53 -3.50 1.84
CA MET A 27 -6.21 -4.10 2.09
C MET A 27 -6.26 -5.63 2.21
N ALA A 28 -7.21 -6.17 2.99
CA ALA A 28 -7.38 -7.62 3.14
C ALA A 28 -7.63 -8.35 1.81
N ARG A 29 -8.41 -7.74 0.90
CA ARG A 29 -8.70 -8.32 -0.43
C ARG A 29 -7.48 -8.25 -1.34
N ALA A 30 -6.80 -7.09 -1.36
CA ALA A 30 -5.58 -6.91 -2.12
C ALA A 30 -4.45 -7.84 -1.65
N ALA A 31 -4.28 -8.01 -0.34
CA ALA A 31 -3.29 -8.93 0.23
C ALA A 31 -3.55 -10.39 -0.17
N ARG A 32 -4.81 -10.84 -0.06
CA ARG A 32 -5.22 -12.18 -0.53
C ARG A 32 -4.94 -12.37 -2.01
N LYS A 33 -5.21 -11.36 -2.84
CA LYS A 33 -4.94 -11.38 -4.28
C LYS A 33 -3.45 -11.49 -4.60
N LEU A 34 -2.60 -10.81 -3.84
CA LEU A 34 -1.14 -10.86 -3.97
C LEU A 34 -0.50 -12.08 -3.29
N GLY A 35 -1.28 -12.94 -2.63
CA GLY A 35 -0.76 -14.11 -1.91
C GLY A 35 0.05 -13.78 -0.66
N ILE A 36 -0.19 -12.61 -0.05
CA ILE A 36 0.52 -12.15 1.15
C ILE A 36 -0.46 -11.86 2.29
N THR A 37 0.09 -11.62 3.49
CA THR A 37 -0.73 -11.23 4.64
C THR A 37 -1.10 -9.74 4.57
N GLU A 38 -2.24 -9.40 5.19
CA GLU A 38 -2.68 -8.00 5.31
C GLU A 38 -1.66 -7.12 6.05
N ARG A 39 -0.96 -7.69 7.05
CA ARG A 39 0.13 -7.00 7.73
C ARG A 39 1.28 -6.64 6.78
N MET A 40 1.63 -7.55 5.87
CA MET A 40 2.72 -7.35 4.93
C MET A 40 2.39 -6.28 3.89
N ILE A 41 1.17 -6.29 3.32
CA ILE A 41 0.74 -5.21 2.42
C ILE A 41 0.70 -3.87 3.15
N GLY A 42 0.24 -3.83 4.40
CA GLY A 42 0.23 -2.62 5.23
C GLY A 42 1.62 -2.02 5.44
N TYR A 43 2.63 -2.86 5.72
CA TYR A 43 4.02 -2.40 5.81
C TYR A 43 4.52 -1.82 4.49
N LYS A 44 4.21 -2.45 3.36
CA LYS A 44 4.65 -2.01 2.03
C LYS A 44 3.96 -0.71 1.61
N ILE A 45 2.66 -0.56 1.89
CA ILE A 45 1.91 0.68 1.69
C ILE A 45 2.56 1.83 2.46
N LYS A 46 2.87 1.63 3.74
CA LYS A 46 3.57 2.63 4.57
C LYS A 46 4.97 2.94 4.02
N LYS A 47 5.73 1.91 3.63
CA LYS A 47 7.09 2.04 3.08
C LYS A 47 7.12 2.80 1.76
N TYR A 48 6.13 2.59 0.89
CA TYR A 48 6.07 3.20 -0.45
C TYR A 48 5.20 4.44 -0.53
N GLY A 49 4.58 4.84 0.57
CA GLY A 49 3.71 6.02 0.62
C GLY A 49 2.49 5.90 -0.29
N ILE A 50 1.95 4.69 -0.47
CA ILE A 50 0.80 4.44 -1.33
C ILE A 50 -0.46 5.02 -0.67
N ARG A 51 -1.22 5.82 -1.41
CA ARG A 51 -2.45 6.49 -0.95
C ARG A 51 -3.48 6.53 -2.07
N ARG A 52 -4.75 6.59 -1.69
CA ARG A 52 -5.84 6.73 -2.66
C ARG A 52 -5.86 8.16 -3.20
N GLU A 53 -5.96 8.30 -4.51
CA GLU A 53 -6.20 9.59 -5.16
C GLU A 53 -7.52 10.17 -4.62
N GLY A 54 -7.46 11.31 -3.94
CA GLY A 54 -8.60 11.91 -3.23
C GLY A 54 -8.49 11.94 -1.71
N GLU A 55 -7.53 11.23 -1.09
CA GLU A 55 -7.19 11.43 0.32
C GLU A 55 -6.35 12.71 0.51
N SER A 56 -7.01 13.87 0.42
CA SER A 56 -6.45 15.15 0.83
C SER A 56 -6.18 15.15 2.33
N ARG A 57 -4.93 14.91 2.75
CA ARG A 57 -4.37 15.12 4.11
C ARG A 57 -5.42 15.11 5.25
N GLY A 58 -6.20 14.04 5.36
CA GLY A 58 -7.04 13.79 6.52
C GLY A 58 -6.13 13.25 7.60
N GLY A 59 -5.73 14.10 8.53
CA GLY A 59 -4.85 13.74 9.64
C GLY A 59 -5.28 12.42 10.26
N PHE A 60 -4.31 11.53 10.47
CA PHE A 60 -4.44 10.46 11.45
C PHE A 60 -4.74 11.17 12.76
N ARG A 61 -6.03 11.33 13.09
CA ARG A 61 -6.48 11.71 14.42
C ARG A 61 -5.91 10.63 15.32
N THR A 62 -4.77 10.91 15.94
CA THR A 62 -4.50 10.36 17.27
C THR A 62 -5.73 10.76 18.07
N ARG A 63 -6.66 9.81 18.27
CA ARG A 63 -7.60 9.92 19.38
C ARG A 63 -6.74 9.61 20.60
N PRO A 64 -6.41 10.58 21.47
CA PRO A 64 -5.88 10.22 22.77
C PRO A 64 -7.02 9.47 23.46
N SER A 65 -6.77 8.22 23.83
CA SER A 65 -7.60 7.58 24.85
C SER A 65 -7.44 8.39 26.13
N MET A 66 -8.57 8.73 26.75
CA MET A 66 -8.66 9.29 28.10
C MET A 66 -7.75 8.55 29.09
#